data_AF-A0A0N4Y7U7-F1
#
_entry.id   AF-A0A0N4Y7U7-F1
#
_cell.length_a   1.000
_cell.length_b   1.000
_cell.length_c   1.000
_cell.angle_alpha   90.00
_cell.angle_beta   90.00
_cell.angle_gamma   90.00
#
_symmetry.space_group_name_H-M   'P 1'
#
loop_
_entity.id
_entity.type
_entity.pdbx_description
1 polymer ?
#
loop_
_entity_poly.entity_id
_entity_poly.type
_entity_poly.pdbx_seq_one_letter_code
_entity_poly.pdbx_strand_id
1 'polypeptide(L)'
;MNALLAGTALLFIYSAFAAPMEECTRGFIDRYPASENDDLALDIEDHFGYHVDYTDIITTFDAKHDGKHEVFVKVDKRKKKKAMNFFFKYELLDNEDGPFEKIEQMEFRKYRRCREAIHGPK
;
A
#
# COMPACT_ATOMS: atom_id res chain seq x y z
N MET A 1 -31.92 54.50 5.46
CA MET A 1 -31.22 54.02 6.68
C MET A 1 -31.78 52.63 6.95
N ASN A 2 -31.19 51.58 6.37
CA ASN A 2 -30.24 50.67 7.02
C ASN A 2 -30.86 50.11 8.32
N ALA A 3 -31.16 48.82 8.48
CA ALA A 3 -30.25 47.71 8.25
C ALA A 3 -30.99 46.35 8.31
N LEU A 4 -30.71 45.52 7.29
CA LEU A 4 -30.31 44.10 7.38
C LEU A 4 -31.26 43.13 8.10
N LEU A 5 -32.10 42.36 7.39
CA LEU A 5 -31.74 41.06 6.77
C LEU A 5 -30.75 40.24 7.63
N ALA A 6 -31.20 39.79 8.80
CA ALA A 6 -30.55 38.72 9.57
C ALA A 6 -31.37 37.43 9.39
N GLY A 7 -31.36 36.88 8.18
CA GLY A 7 -32.24 35.76 7.84
C GLY A 7 -31.73 34.89 6.72
N THR A 8 -30.41 34.62 6.64
CA THR A 8 -29.81 33.59 5.78
C THR A 8 -28.32 33.48 6.11
N ALA A 9 -27.92 32.73 7.14
CA ALA A 9 -26.51 32.34 7.33
C ALA A 9 -26.39 31.17 8.31
N LEU A 10 -26.98 30.03 7.99
CA LEU A 10 -26.66 28.76 8.66
C LEU A 10 -26.79 27.62 7.64
N LEU A 11 -26.10 27.78 6.53
CA LEU A 11 -25.74 26.71 5.62
C LEU A 11 -24.23 26.78 5.42
N PHE A 12 -23.59 25.62 5.49
CA PHE A 12 -22.19 25.35 5.14
C PHE A 12 -21.10 25.61 6.18
N ILE A 13 -21.12 24.93 7.33
CA ILE A 13 -19.87 24.38 7.91
C ILE A 13 -20.15 23.01 8.58
N TYR A 14 -20.68 22.06 7.82
CA TYR A 14 -20.47 20.62 8.09
C TYR A 14 -19.65 20.02 6.95
N SER A 15 -18.63 20.75 6.50
CA SER A 15 -17.46 20.11 5.91
C SER A 15 -16.71 19.43 7.05
N ALA A 16 -17.24 18.27 7.48
CA ALA A 16 -16.41 17.23 8.04
C ALA A 16 -15.43 16.87 6.93
N PHE A 17 -14.34 17.64 6.82
CA PHE A 17 -13.10 17.13 6.30
C PHE A 17 -12.77 15.96 7.22
N ALA A 18 -13.24 14.78 6.88
CA ALA A 18 -12.57 13.56 7.24
C ALA A 18 -11.17 13.75 6.65
N ALA A 19 -10.26 14.28 7.48
CA ALA A 19 -8.84 14.17 7.22
C ALA A 19 -8.62 12.70 6.87
N PRO A 20 -7.89 12.38 5.79
CA PRO A 20 -7.58 10.99 5.50
C PRO A 20 -6.97 10.43 6.78
N MET A 21 -7.72 9.58 7.48
CA MET A 21 -7.13 8.85 8.59
C MET A 21 -6.09 7.99 7.88
N GLU A 22 -4.82 8.26 8.15
CA GLU A 22 -3.76 7.34 7.74
C GLU A 22 -4.10 6.00 8.41
N GLU A 23 -4.75 5.11 7.66
CA GLU A 23 -5.15 3.81 8.16
C GLU A 23 -3.88 3.00 8.38
N CYS A 24 -3.56 2.84 9.67
CA CYS A 24 -2.40 2.07 10.09
C CYS A 24 -2.71 0.58 9.97
N THR A 25 -2.30 -0.05 8.88
CA THR A 25 -2.38 -1.50 8.75
C THR A 25 -1.17 -2.18 9.38
N ARG A 26 -1.41 -3.15 10.26
CA ARG A 26 -0.34 -3.98 10.83
C ARG A 26 0.07 -5.03 9.80
N GLY A 27 1.36 -5.19 9.62
CA GLY A 27 1.90 -6.13 8.65
C GLY A 27 3.36 -6.46 8.86
N PHE A 28 3.86 -7.38 8.03
CA PHE A 28 5.26 -7.77 7.98
C PHE A 28 5.87 -7.26 6.66
N ILE A 29 7.06 -6.66 6.75
CA ILE A 29 7.80 -6.20 5.58
C ILE A 29 9.03 -7.08 5.46
N ASP A 30 9.13 -7.78 4.35
CA ASP A 30 10.24 -8.64 3.99
C ASP A 30 10.92 -8.10 2.73
N ARG A 31 12.26 -8.18 2.69
CA ARG A 31 13.05 -7.61 1.59
C ARG A 31 14.23 -8.51 1.27
N TYR A 32 14.19 -9.15 0.11
CA TYR A 32 15.17 -10.14 -0.32
C TYR A 32 15.52 -9.98 -1.81
N PRO A 33 16.69 -10.46 -2.25
CA PRO A 33 16.96 -10.68 -3.66
C PRO A 33 15.91 -11.60 -4.30
N ALA A 34 15.58 -11.38 -5.57
CA ALA A 34 14.64 -12.23 -6.31
C ALA A 34 15.08 -13.70 -6.35
N SER A 35 16.38 -13.98 -6.30
CA SER A 35 16.92 -15.34 -6.20
C SER A 35 16.53 -16.12 -4.94
N GLU A 36 15.98 -15.45 -3.93
CA GLU A 36 15.45 -16.10 -2.73
C GLU A 36 13.93 -16.36 -2.84
N ASN A 37 13.32 -15.95 -3.96
CA ASN A 37 11.89 -16.12 -4.23
C ASN A 37 11.64 -16.23 -5.75
N ASP A 38 12.13 -17.32 -6.33
CA ASP A 38 12.06 -17.59 -7.77
C ASP A 38 10.60 -17.75 -8.24
N ASP A 39 9.74 -18.36 -7.42
CA ASP A 39 8.32 -18.56 -7.74
C ASP A 39 7.61 -17.23 -7.95
N LEU A 40 7.76 -16.27 -7.01
CA LEU A 40 7.18 -14.94 -7.15
C LEU A 40 7.76 -14.17 -8.35
N ALA A 41 9.03 -14.38 -8.69
CA ALA A 41 9.63 -13.77 -9.87
C ALA A 41 8.99 -14.30 -11.18
N LEU A 42 8.70 -15.61 -11.24
CA LEU A 42 8.00 -16.24 -12.35
C LEU A 42 6.56 -15.74 -12.48
N ASP A 43 5.82 -15.67 -11.35
CA ASP A 43 4.44 -15.17 -11.36
C ASP A 43 4.36 -13.74 -11.89
N ILE A 44 5.33 -12.89 -11.53
CA ILE A 44 5.40 -11.50 -12.04
C ILE A 44 5.61 -11.48 -13.56
N GLU A 45 6.46 -12.36 -14.09
CA GLU A 45 6.73 -12.44 -15.51
C GLU A 45 5.51 -12.98 -16.27
N ASP A 46 4.85 -14.03 -15.77
CA ASP A 46 3.69 -14.65 -16.40
C ASP A 46 2.46 -13.74 -16.38
N HIS A 47 2.18 -13.07 -15.26
CA HIS A 47 0.99 -12.24 -15.11
C HIS A 47 1.14 -10.85 -15.72
N PHE A 48 2.36 -10.28 -15.72
CA PHE A 48 2.56 -8.88 -16.10
C PHE A 48 3.55 -8.67 -17.24
N GLY A 49 4.20 -9.73 -17.75
CA GLY A 49 5.27 -9.62 -18.74
C GLY A 49 6.48 -8.84 -18.23
N TYR A 50 6.62 -8.73 -16.91
CA TYR A 50 7.67 -7.94 -16.28
C TYR A 50 8.80 -8.86 -15.81
N HIS A 51 9.88 -8.93 -16.60
CA HIS A 51 11.02 -9.75 -16.23
C HIS A 51 11.68 -9.24 -14.93
N VAL A 52 11.93 -10.13 -13.97
CA VAL A 52 12.65 -9.86 -12.71
C VAL A 52 14.00 -10.57 -12.74
N ASP A 53 15.09 -9.82 -12.62
CA ASP A 53 16.43 -10.40 -12.58
C ASP A 53 16.70 -10.97 -11.18
N TYR A 54 17.43 -12.07 -11.07
CA TYR A 54 17.83 -12.68 -9.78
C TYR A 54 18.46 -11.72 -8.76
N THR A 55 19.12 -10.66 -9.24
CA THR A 55 19.77 -9.65 -8.39
C THR A 55 18.85 -8.49 -8.00
N ASP A 56 17.67 -8.40 -8.59
CA ASP A 56 16.68 -7.39 -8.21
C ASP A 56 16.19 -7.64 -6.80
N ILE A 57 15.68 -6.59 -6.15
CA ILE A 57 15.20 -6.71 -4.78
C ILE A 57 13.68 -6.70 -4.80
N ILE A 58 13.09 -7.76 -4.27
CA ILE A 58 11.65 -7.87 -4.02
C ILE A 58 11.40 -7.45 -2.58
N THR A 59 10.45 -6.54 -2.39
CA THR A 59 9.94 -6.15 -1.08
C THR A 59 8.46 -6.54 -1.02
N THR A 60 8.09 -7.38 -0.07
CA THR A 60 6.69 -7.75 0.18
C THR A 60 6.22 -7.06 1.47
N PHE A 61 4.94 -6.70 1.50
CA PHE A 61 4.25 -6.23 2.68
C PHE A 61 2.93 -6.97 2.81
N ASP A 62 2.86 -7.87 3.78
CA ASP A 62 1.65 -8.60 4.14
C ASP A 62 0.80 -7.75 5.09
N ALA A 63 -0.47 -7.52 4.74
CA ALA A 63 -1.38 -6.64 5.43
C ALA A 63 -2.73 -7.33 5.70
N LYS A 64 -3.21 -7.27 6.94
CA LYS A 64 -4.57 -7.72 7.32
C LYS A 64 -5.44 -6.55 7.76
N HIS A 65 -6.53 -6.30 7.06
CA HIS A 65 -7.47 -5.21 7.34
C HIS A 65 -8.88 -5.57 6.85
N ASP A 66 -9.92 -5.16 7.57
CA ASP A 66 -11.33 -5.29 7.18
C ASP A 66 -11.77 -6.68 6.65
N GLY A 67 -11.24 -7.74 7.27
CA GLY A 67 -11.53 -9.14 6.89
C GLY A 67 -10.79 -9.61 5.64
N LYS A 68 -9.91 -8.80 5.07
CA LYS A 68 -9.04 -9.11 3.94
C LYS A 68 -7.60 -9.36 4.39
N HIS A 69 -6.92 -10.17 3.60
CA HIS A 69 -5.49 -10.43 3.73
C HIS A 69 -4.85 -10.12 2.39
N GLU A 70 -4.13 -9.00 2.28
CA GLU A 70 -3.52 -8.55 1.03
C GLU A 70 -1.99 -8.56 1.15
N VAL A 71 -1.31 -8.98 0.09
CA VAL A 71 0.14 -8.89 -0.05
C VAL A 71 0.46 -7.83 -1.09
N PHE A 72 1.22 -6.82 -0.69
CA PHE A 72 1.71 -5.77 -1.56
C PHE A 72 3.16 -6.06 -1.92
N VAL A 73 3.52 -5.93 -3.19
CA VAL A 73 4.84 -6.28 -3.68
C VAL A 73 5.44 -5.13 -4.46
N LYS A 74 6.72 -4.88 -4.22
CA LYS A 74 7.56 -3.93 -4.95
C LYS A 74 8.82 -4.62 -5.46
N VAL A 75 9.13 -4.44 -6.73
CA VAL A 75 10.40 -4.89 -7.34
C VAL A 75 11.28 -3.67 -7.62
N ASP A 76 12.47 -3.62 -7.01
CA ASP A 76 13.50 -2.61 -7.24
C ASP A 76 14.58 -3.15 -8.21
N LYS A 77 14.67 -2.60 -9.42
CA LYS A 77 15.71 -2.98 -10.41
C LYS A 77 17.11 -2.56 -9.97
N ARG A 78 18.05 -3.51 -9.79
CA ARG A 78 19.43 -3.20 -9.38
C ARG A 78 20.33 -2.71 -10.52
N LYS A 79 20.17 -3.26 -11.73
CA LYS A 79 21.11 -3.03 -12.86
C LYS A 79 20.73 -1.86 -13.76
N LYS A 80 19.57 -1.22 -13.58
CA LYS A 80 19.12 -0.12 -14.43
C LYS A 80 19.52 1.24 -13.83
N LYS A 81 20.13 2.11 -14.65
CA LYS A 81 20.52 3.50 -14.29
C LYS A 81 19.32 4.41 -13.92
N LYS A 82 18.09 3.93 -14.07
CA LYS A 82 16.87 4.53 -13.51
C LYS A 82 16.22 3.50 -12.59
N ALA A 83 15.87 3.91 -11.37
CA ALA A 83 15.04 3.14 -10.46
C ALA A 83 13.66 2.93 -11.09
N MET A 84 13.52 1.85 -11.86
CA MET A 84 12.22 1.40 -12.33
C MET A 84 11.69 0.47 -11.26
N ASN A 85 10.68 0.94 -10.55
CA ASN A 85 9.98 0.14 -9.55
C ASN A 85 8.73 -0.43 -10.21
N PHE A 86 8.48 -1.72 -10.01
CA PHE A 86 7.22 -2.36 -10.37
C PHE A 86 6.45 -2.65 -9.10
N PHE A 87 5.15 -2.37 -9.10
CA PHE A 87 4.28 -2.57 -7.95
C PHE A 87 3.06 -3.38 -8.35
N PHE A 88 2.66 -4.29 -7.48
CA PHE A 88 1.41 -5.04 -7.60
C PHE A 88 0.95 -5.50 -6.23
N LYS A 89 -0.28 -6.00 -6.15
CA LYS A 89 -0.81 -6.69 -4.97
C LYS A 89 -1.61 -7.92 -5.38
N TYR A 90 -1.85 -8.81 -4.42
CA TYR A 90 -2.79 -9.91 -4.53
C TYR A 90 -3.42 -10.19 -3.16
N GLU A 91 -4.62 -10.76 -3.16
CA GLU A 91 -5.31 -11.17 -1.93
C GLU A 91 -4.95 -12.63 -1.60
N LEU A 92 -4.70 -12.94 -0.34
CA LEU A 92 -4.54 -14.32 0.14
C LEU A 92 -5.90 -14.87 0.54
N LEU A 93 -6.39 -15.84 -0.23
CA LEU A 93 -7.63 -16.54 0.02
C LEU A 93 -7.29 -17.91 0.60
N ASP A 94 -7.45 -18.05 1.92
CA ASP A 94 -6.98 -19.20 2.71
C ASP A 94 -5.47 -19.46 2.56
N ASN A 95 -5.07 -20.28 1.59
CA ASN A 95 -3.67 -20.62 1.29
C ASN A 95 -3.33 -20.47 -0.21
N GLU A 96 -4.18 -19.78 -0.97
CA GLU A 96 -4.01 -19.56 -2.41
C GLU A 96 -3.91 -18.07 -2.72
N ASP A 97 -3.11 -17.76 -3.75
CA ASP A 97 -2.98 -16.41 -4.27
C ASP A 97 -4.21 -16.07 -5.12
N GLY A 98 -4.89 -15.01 -4.74
CA GLY A 98 -5.97 -14.39 -5.50
C GLY A 98 -5.45 -13.62 -6.72
N PRO A 99 -6.34 -12.87 -7.40
CA PRO A 99 -5.98 -12.17 -8.62
C PRO A 99 -4.91 -11.09 -8.38
N PHE A 100 -3.89 -11.09 -9.24
CA PHE A 100 -2.84 -10.09 -9.24
C PHE A 100 -3.31 -8.76 -9.85
N GLU A 101 -3.13 -7.67 -9.11
CA GLU A 101 -3.49 -6.32 -9.52
C GLU A 101 -2.25 -5.43 -9.58
N LYS A 102 -1.96 -4.87 -10.75
CA LYS A 102 -0.85 -3.92 -10.92
C LYS A 102 -1.18 -2.57 -10.29
N ILE A 103 -0.21 -2.00 -9.58
CA ILE A 103 -0.34 -0.70 -8.94
C ILE A 103 0.59 0.30 -9.64
N GLU A 104 0.07 1.48 -9.99
CA GLU A 104 0.86 2.50 -10.69
C GLU A 104 1.85 3.20 -9.77
N GLN A 105 1.45 3.48 -8.53
CA GLN A 105 2.27 4.15 -7.53
C GLN A 105 1.97 3.60 -6.14
N MET A 106 3.02 3.21 -5.42
CA MET A 106 2.92 2.80 -4.03
C MET A 106 4.17 3.22 -3.27
N GLU A 107 3.97 3.71 -2.05
CA GLU A 107 5.06 4.07 -1.15
C GLU A 107 4.86 3.36 0.19
N PHE A 108 5.79 2.48 0.56
CA PHE A 108 5.81 1.88 1.88
C PHE A 108 6.47 2.85 2.87
N ARG A 109 5.68 3.41 3.78
CA ARG A 109 6.20 4.26 4.87
C ARG A 109 5.99 3.58 6.21
N LYS A 110 7.09 3.37 6.94
CA LYS A 110 7.06 2.90 8.33
C LYS A 110 6.78 4.08 9.26
N TYR A 111 5.52 4.30 9.61
CA TYR A 111 5.14 5.39 10.52
C TYR A 111 5.38 5.02 11.99
N ARG A 112 6.19 5.81 12.69
CA ARG A 112 6.42 5.65 14.14
C ARG A 112 5.14 5.83 14.96
N ARG A 113 4.19 6.66 14.47
CA ARG A 113 2.91 6.98 15.13
C ARG A 113 1.92 5.83 15.12
N CYS A 114 2.02 4.88 14.18
CA CYS A 114 1.20 3.65 14.22
C CYS A 114 1.54 2.74 15.41
N ARG A 115 2.71 2.93 16.05
CA ARG A 115 3.10 2.18 17.25
C ARG A 115 2.23 2.54 18.46
N GLU A 116 1.70 3.77 18.52
CA GLU A 116 0.86 4.25 19.63
C GLU A 116 -0.61 3.85 19.45
N ALA A 117 -1.11 3.79 18.20
CA ALA A 117 -2.47 3.33 17.89
C ALA A 117 -2.71 1.85 18.19
N ILE A 118 -1.68 1.00 18.07
CA ILE A 118 -1.79 -0.47 18.22
C ILE A 118 -1.58 -0.93 19.67
N HIS A 119 -0.84 -0.16 20.49
CA HIS A 119 -0.50 -0.56 21.87
C HIS A 119 -1.33 0.16 22.95
N GLY A 120 -2.18 1.13 22.57
CA GLY A 120 -2.87 2.01 23.50
C GLY A 120 -1.90 2.95 24.25
N PRO A 121 -2.40 4.02 24.89
CA PRO A 121 -1.57 4.80 25.80
C PRO A 121 -1.09 3.89 26.93
N LYS A 122 0.21 3.95 27.24
CA LYS A 122 0.80 3.27 28.40
C LYS A 122 0.30 3.87 29.71
#